data_AF-A0A9X1QZB7-F1
#
_entry.id   AF-A0A9X1QZB7-F1
#
_cell.length_a   1.000
_cell.length_b   1.000
_cell.length_c   1.000
_cell.angle_alpha   90.00
_cell.angle_beta   90.00
_cell.angle_gamma   90.00
#
_symmetry.space_group_name_H-M   'P 1'
#
loop_
_entity.id
_entity.type
_entity.pdbx_description
1 polymer ?
#
loop_
_entity_poly.entity_id
_entity_poly.type
_entity_poly.pdbx_seq_one_letter_code
_entity_poly.pdbx_strand_id
1 'polypeptide(L)'
;MKVTKLIKIVLAVLFLLCLLDMPYGFYQLVRFLAFIGFGYLAYRAKHENNNTAVIIYAALALLFQPFLKIALGRDLWNIVDVVVAIGLIITLFPKKSTPPRTYL
;
A
#
# COMPACT_ATOMS: atom_id res chain seq x y z
N MET A 1 -8.10 13.80 11.90
CA MET A 1 -7.25 13.19 10.85
C MET A 1 -8.03 12.08 10.16
N LYS A 2 -8.12 12.06 8.82
CA LYS A 2 -8.83 10.99 8.11
C LYS A 2 -8.14 9.64 8.40
N VAL A 3 -8.85 8.66 8.96
CA VAL A 3 -8.35 7.33 9.36
C VAL A 3 -7.52 6.66 8.24
N THR A 4 -7.88 6.90 6.98
CA THR A 4 -7.14 6.44 5.80
C THR A 4 -5.71 6.95 5.72
N LYS A 5 -5.42 8.19 6.13
CA LYS A 5 -4.04 8.71 6.17
C LYS A 5 -3.19 7.99 7.21
N LEU A 6 -3.76 7.72 8.38
CA LEU A 6 -3.06 7.02 9.47
C LEU A 6 -2.67 5.61 9.01
N ILE A 7 -3.60 4.86 8.40
CA ILE A 7 -3.34 3.51 7.89
C ILE A 7 -2.19 3.52 6.86
N LYS A 8 -2.18 4.48 5.93
CA LYS A 8 -1.11 4.59 4.92
C LYS A 8 0.26 4.87 5.55
N ILE A 9 0.32 5.74 6.57
CA ILE A 9 1.57 6.06 7.28
C ILE A 9 2.06 4.82 8.04
N VAL A 10 1.19 4.15 8.80
CA VAL A 10 1.55 2.95 9.56
C VAL A 10 2.06 1.85 8.63
N LEU A 11 1.38 1.61 7.50
CA LEU A 11 1.83 0.63 6.50
C LEU A 11 3.18 1.01 5.88
N ALA A 12 3.38 2.28 5.51
CA ALA A 12 4.66 2.73 4.97
C ALA A 12 5.81 2.50 5.96
N VAL A 13 5.60 2.81 7.25
CA VAL A 13 6.61 2.56 8.29
C VAL A 13 6.88 1.07 8.48
N LEU A 14 5.83 0.22 8.47
CA LEU A 14 5.98 -1.25 8.56
C LEU A 14 6.79 -1.82 7.39
N PHE A 15 6.55 -1.36 6.16
CA PHE A 15 7.32 -1.78 4.99
C PHE A 15 8.77 -1.29 5.03
N LEU A 16 9.03 -0.09 5.55
CA LEU A 16 10.40 0.39 5.74
C LEU A 16 11.13 -0.38 6.86
N LEU A 17 10.42 -0.79 7.91
CA LEU A 17 10.96 -1.66 8.97
C LEU A 17 11.35 -3.04 8.44
N CYS A 18 10.60 -3.59 7.47
CA CYS A 18 10.95 -4.84 6.77
C CYS A 18 12.28 -4.77 6.02
N LEU A 19 12.77 -3.57 5.71
CA LEU A 19 14.06 -3.39 5.05
C LEU A 19 15.26 -3.74 5.95
N LEU A 20 15.04 -3.74 7.27
CA LEU A 20 16.00 -4.23 8.25
C LEU A 20 15.92 -5.76 8.29
N ASP A 21 17.04 -6.43 8.60
CA ASP A 21 17.07 -7.88 8.78
C ASP A 21 16.32 -8.29 10.06
N MET A 22 15.01 -8.45 9.92
CA MET A 22 14.10 -8.84 11.00
C MET A 22 13.81 -10.35 10.94
N PRO A 23 13.42 -11.02 12.05
CA PRO A 23 13.03 -12.43 12.01
C PRO A 23 11.89 -12.69 11.02
N TYR A 24 11.87 -13.88 10.42
CA TYR A 24 10.89 -14.28 9.42
C TYR A 24 9.43 -14.08 9.86
N GLY A 25 9.13 -14.31 11.14
CA GLY A 25 7.78 -14.10 11.69
C GLY A 25 7.29 -12.65 11.60
N PHE A 26 8.19 -11.66 11.65
CA PHE A 26 7.82 -10.26 11.49
C PHE A 26 7.29 -9.97 10.08
N TYR A 27 7.96 -10.49 9.04
CA TYR A 27 7.49 -10.35 7.65
C TYR A 27 6.10 -10.98 7.44
N GLN A 28 5.83 -12.13 8.08
CA GLN A 28 4.51 -12.75 8.01
C GLN A 28 3.43 -11.88 8.66
N LEU A 29 3.72 -11.27 9.81
CA LEU A 29 2.81 -10.34 10.47
C LEU A 29 2.58 -9.08 9.63
N VAL A 30 3.63 -8.50 9.04
CA VAL A 30 3.51 -7.33 8.18
C VAL A 30 2.65 -7.64 6.95
N ARG A 31 2.81 -8.79 6.32
CA ARG A 31 1.94 -9.23 5.19
C ARG A 31 0.48 -9.32 5.60
N PHE A 32 0.19 -9.89 6.77
CA PHE A 32 -1.17 -9.98 7.29
C PHE A 32 -1.78 -8.58 7.54
N LEU A 33 -1.02 -7.69 8.17
CA LEU A 33 -1.43 -6.30 8.40
C LEU A 33 -1.61 -5.53 7.09
N ALA A 34 -0.71 -5.74 6.13
CA ALA A 34 -0.77 -5.17 4.79
C ALA A 34 -2.03 -5.63 4.05
N PHE A 35 -2.34 -6.93 4.09
CA PHE A 35 -3.55 -7.48 3.49
C PHE A 35 -4.81 -6.81 4.04
N ILE A 36 -4.94 -6.71 5.36
CA ILE A 36 -6.09 -6.06 6.01
C ILE A 36 -6.12 -4.57 5.69
N GLY A 37 -4.97 -3.89 5.78
CA GLY A 37 -4.85 -2.45 5.52
C GLY A 37 -5.21 -2.07 4.09
N PHE A 38 -4.71 -2.83 3.10
CA PHE A 38 -5.04 -2.65 1.69
C PHE A 38 -6.48 -3.02 1.38
N GLY A 39 -7.02 -4.08 1.98
CA GLY A 39 -8.44 -4.43 1.87
C GLY A 39 -9.35 -3.29 2.36
N TYR A 40 -9.02 -2.67 3.50
CA TYR A 40 -9.75 -1.51 4.01
C TYR A 40 -9.62 -0.29 3.09
N LEU A 41 -8.40 -0.02 2.57
CA LEU A 41 -8.17 1.08 1.63
C LEU A 41 -8.93 0.88 0.31
N ALA A 42 -9.01 -0.36 -0.20
CA ALA A 42 -9.79 -0.70 -1.39
C ALA A 42 -11.28 -0.46 -1.16
N TYR A 43 -11.82 -0.88 0.00
CA TYR A 43 -13.21 -0.64 0.36
C TYR A 43 -13.54 0.86 0.45
N ARG A 44 -12.65 1.65 1.05
CA ARG A 44 -12.78 3.11 1.11
C ARG A 44 -12.70 3.76 -0.28
N ALA A 45 -11.75 3.33 -1.12
CA ALA A 45 -11.60 3.85 -2.48
C ALA A 45 -12.84 3.58 -3.36
N LYS A 46 -13.54 2.46 -3.12
CA LYS A 46 -14.79 2.12 -3.79
C LYS A 46 -15.90 3.12 -3.45
N HIS A 47 -15.99 3.54 -2.19
CA HIS A 47 -16.93 4.59 -1.77
C HIS A 47 -16.59 5.97 -2.36
N GLU A 48 -15.31 6.25 -2.60
CA GLU A 48 -14.87 7.50 -3.25
C GLU A 48 -14.94 7.44 -4.79
N ASN A 49 -15.57 6.40 -5.38
CA ASN A 49 -15.68 6.18 -6.83
C ASN A 49 -14.33 6.15 -7.58
N ASN A 50 -13.22 5.93 -6.86
CA ASN A 50 -11.89 5.89 -7.44
C ASN A 50 -11.54 4.45 -7.87
N ASN A 51 -12.11 4.02 -8.99
CA ASN A 51 -11.96 2.67 -9.51
C ASN A 51 -10.48 2.27 -9.72
N THR A 52 -9.64 3.22 -10.14
CA THR A 52 -8.20 2.97 -10.31
C THR A 52 -7.52 2.65 -8.98
N ALA A 53 -7.80 3.41 -7.92
CA ALA A 53 -7.25 3.14 -6.60
C ALA A 53 -7.78 1.82 -6.00
N VAL A 54 -9.04 1.45 -6.26
CA VAL A 54 -9.60 0.15 -5.86
C VAL A 54 -8.80 -0.99 -6.46
N ILE A 55 -8.55 -0.97 -7.78
CA ILE A 55 -7.80 -2.02 -8.48
C ILE A 55 -6.37 -2.10 -7.92
N ILE A 56 -5.70 -0.96 -7.71
CA ILE A 56 -4.34 -0.91 -7.16
C ILE A 56 -4.31 -1.53 -5.75
N TYR A 57 -5.17 -1.08 -4.84
CA TYR A 57 -5.18 -1.61 -3.46
C TYR A 57 -5.62 -3.07 -3.40
N ALA A 58 -6.54 -3.50 -4.26
CA ALA A 58 -6.94 -4.91 -4.35
C ALA A 58 -5.79 -5.78 -4.88
N ALA A 59 -5.06 -5.34 -5.90
CA ALA A 59 -3.88 -6.03 -6.40
C ALA A 59 -2.77 -6.12 -5.34
N LEU A 60 -2.55 -5.04 -4.58
CA LEU A 60 -1.60 -5.04 -3.45
C LEU A 60 -2.05 -5.99 -2.34
N ALA A 61 -3.34 -6.02 -1.99
CA ALA A 61 -3.85 -6.99 -1.03
C ALA A 61 -3.58 -8.43 -1.50
N LEU A 62 -3.85 -8.74 -2.78
CA LEU A 62 -3.54 -10.05 -3.34
C LEU A 62 -2.04 -10.35 -3.37
N LEU A 63 -1.18 -9.36 -3.59
CA LEU A 63 0.27 -9.52 -3.55
C LEU A 63 0.76 -9.87 -2.14
N PHE A 64 0.25 -9.18 -1.13
CA PHE A 64 0.63 -9.37 0.28
C PHE A 64 -0.23 -10.40 1.02
N GLN A 65 -1.06 -11.18 0.31
CA GLN A 65 -1.92 -12.15 0.96
C GLN A 65 -1.10 -13.21 1.73
N PRO A 66 -1.52 -13.60 2.95
CA PRO A 66 -0.79 -14.58 3.75
C PRO A 66 -1.00 -16.03 3.30
N PHE A 67 -1.96 -16.28 2.40
CA PHE A 67 -2.40 -17.63 2.01
C PHE A 67 -1.54 -18.25 0.92
N LEU A 68 -1.09 -17.45 -0.05
CA LEU A 68 -0.24 -17.91 -1.15
C LEU A 68 1.22 -17.56 -0.84
N LYS A 69 2.05 -18.59 -0.65
CA LYS A 69 3.48 -18.40 -0.44
C LYS A 69 4.16 -18.06 -1.77
N ILE A 70 4.22 -16.77 -2.09
CA ILE A 70 5.01 -16.30 -3.23
C ILE A 70 6.49 -16.25 -2.80
N ALA A 71 7.27 -17.23 -3.27
CA ALA A 71 8.70 -17.34 -3.00
C ALA A 71 9.52 -16.40 -3.92
N LEU A 72 9.17 -15.11 -3.94
CA LEU A 72 10.09 -14.07 -4.38
C LEU A 72 11.23 -14.06 -3.34
N GLY A 73 12.49 -14.08 -3.75
CA GLY A 73 13.61 -14.04 -2.78
C GLY A 73 13.55 -12.81 -1.86
N ARG A 74 14.36 -12.79 -0.79
CA ARG A 74 14.43 -11.66 0.16
C ARG A 74 14.66 -10.32 -0.57
N ASP A 75 15.58 -10.28 -1.52
CA ASP A 75 15.92 -9.08 -2.26
C ASP A 75 14.73 -8.53 -3.07
N LEU A 76 13.97 -9.42 -3.71
CA LEU A 76 12.82 -9.02 -4.52
C LEU A 76 11.66 -8.54 -3.65
N TRP A 77 11.42 -9.17 -2.49
CA TRP A 77 10.45 -8.65 -1.52
C TRP A 77 10.85 -7.28 -0.97
N ASN A 78 12.13 -7.05 -0.69
CA ASN A 78 12.61 -5.75 -0.24
C ASN A 78 12.34 -4.66 -1.30
N ILE A 79 12.58 -4.97 -2.58
CA ILE A 79 12.25 -4.04 -3.68
C ILE A 79 10.75 -3.76 -3.71
N VAL A 80 9.91 -4.80 -3.62
CA VAL A 80 8.44 -4.65 -3.58
C VAL A 80 8.01 -3.78 -2.41
N ASP A 81 8.52 -4.04 -1.21
CA ASP A 81 8.18 -3.31 0.01
C ASP A 81 8.56 -1.82 -0.11
N VAL A 82 9.74 -1.50 -0.66
CA VAL A 82 10.16 -0.12 -0.92
C VAL A 82 9.25 0.58 -1.94
N VAL A 83 8.96 -0.07 -3.06
CA VAL A 83 8.10 0.49 -4.11
C VAL A 83 6.70 0.78 -3.56
N VAL A 84 6.17 -0.14 -2.75
CA VAL A 84 4.85 0.01 -2.13
C VAL A 84 4.85 1.10 -1.07
N ALA A 85 5.89 1.19 -0.24
CA ALA A 85 6.05 2.27 0.74
C ALA A 85 6.08 3.66 0.05
N ILE A 86 6.87 3.80 -1.02
CA ILE A 86 6.93 5.04 -1.80
C ILE A 86 5.58 5.37 -2.43
N GLY A 87 4.90 4.37 -3.03
CA GLY A 87 3.57 4.54 -3.60
C GLY A 87 2.54 5.03 -2.57
N LEU A 88 2.54 4.45 -1.37
CA LEU A 88 1.69 4.89 -0.26
C LEU A 88 1.98 6.34 0.13
N ILE A 89 3.25 6.73 0.24
CA ILE A 89 3.67 8.10 0.56
C ILE A 89 3.21 9.09 -0.53
N ILE A 90 3.37 8.77 -1.81
CA ILE A 90 2.90 9.62 -2.92
C ILE A 90 1.39 9.84 -2.82
N THR A 91 0.61 8.80 -2.50
CA THR A 91 -0.85 8.92 -2.37
C THR A 91 -1.30 9.70 -1.12
N LEU A 92 -0.40 10.07 -0.21
CA LEU A 92 -0.68 10.98 0.90
C LEU A 92 -0.60 12.45 0.48
N PHE A 93 0.20 12.76 -0.54
CA PHE A 93 0.29 14.10 -1.08
C PHE A 93 -0.92 14.38 -1.99
N PRO A 94 -1.68 15.47 -1.73
CA PRO A 94 -2.79 15.83 -2.60
C PRO A 94 -2.26 16.12 -4.00
N LYS A 95 -2.85 15.46 -5.01
CA LYS A 95 -2.63 15.82 -6.42
C LYS A 95 -3.01 17.29 -6.54
N LYS A 96 -2.04 18.15 -6.89
CA LYS A 96 -2.34 19.53 -7.25
C LYS A 96 -3.35 19.45 -8.39
N SER A 97 -4.56 19.97 -8.16
CA SER A 97 -5.57 20.12 -9.19
C SER A 97 -4.96 21.00 -10.28
N THR A 98 -4.58 20.42 -11.41
CA THR A 98 -4.34 21.19 -12.62
C THR A 98 -5.64 21.91 -12.91
N PRO A 99 -5.70 23.26 -12.85
CA PRO A 99 -6.93 23.96 -13.18
C PRO A 99 -7.35 23.58 -14.61
N PRO A 100 -8.64 23.38 -14.88
CA PRO A 100 -9.10 23.10 -16.23
C PRO A 100 -8.62 24.25 -17.13
N ARG A 101 -7.82 23.93 -18.15
CA ARG A 101 -7.56 24.89 -19.23
C ARG A 101 -8.88 25.03 -19.97
N THR A 102 -9.65 26.04 -19.59
CA THR A 102 -10.67 26.63 -20.45
C THR A 102 -9.92 27.18 -21.67
N TYR A 103 -9.95 26.45 -22.77
CA TYR A 103 -9.59 26.99 -24.07
C TYR A 103 -10.80 27.80 -24.54
N LEU A 104 -10.69 29.12 -24.45
CA LEU A 104 -11.47 30.06 -25.25
C LEU A 104 -11.03 29.96 -26.72
#